data_AF-Q6SQM4-F1
#
_entry.id   AF-Q6SQM4-F1
#
_cell.length_a   1.000
_cell.length_b   1.000
_cell.length_c   1.000
_cell.angle_alpha   90.00
_cell.angle_beta   90.00
_cell.angle_gamma   90.00
#
_symmetry.space_group_name_H-M   'P 1'
#
loop_
_entity.id
_entity.type
_entity.pdbx_description
1 polymer ?
#
loop_
_entity_poly.entity_id
_entity_poly.type
_entity_poly.pdbx_seq_one_letter_code
_entity_poly.pdbx_strand_id
1 'polypeptide(L)'
;KALTPDYTIGCKRVLISNDYYPALSRSNVEVVTDKILRIEADGVITADGIKHPADCLIFGTGFQATDPLPRDCIIGRDGVDLMDTWRDGAHAYKGTTVPGYPNLFLIIGPNTGLGHNSMILMIEAQVTYILDALRQMQRHRIATVDVKPMVEQAYNRQLQDQLKRTIWNTGGCQSWYLDPRTGKNTTLWPASTWRFKRVTRQFALKDYAVDLLPLTAPPRPATAPHSTAEGSLS
;
A
#
# COMPACT_ATOMS: atom_id res chain seq x y z
N LYS A 1 -2.90 21.02 29.08
CA LYS A 1 -3.78 19.84 29.03
C LYS A 1 -4.39 19.62 27.65
N ALA A 2 -5.00 20.63 27.02
CA ALA A 2 -5.63 20.49 25.69
C ALA A 2 -4.73 19.86 24.60
N LEU A 3 -3.41 20.13 24.65
CA LEU A 3 -2.44 19.62 23.67
C LEU A 3 -1.82 18.26 24.05
N THR A 4 -2.19 17.69 25.19
CA THR A 4 -1.63 16.42 25.67
C THR A 4 -2.53 15.28 25.21
N PRO A 5 -2.06 14.37 24.33
CA PRO A 5 -2.85 13.25 23.90
C PRO A 5 -3.17 12.28 25.05
N ASP A 6 -4.30 11.59 24.94
CA ASP A 6 -4.80 10.59 25.89
C ASP A 6 -4.45 9.14 25.50
N TYR A 7 -3.67 8.96 24.44
CA TYR A 7 -3.19 7.67 23.97
C TYR A 7 -1.70 7.46 24.27
N THR A 8 -1.26 6.21 24.22
CA THR A 8 0.14 5.87 24.51
C THR A 8 1.07 6.36 23.38
N ILE A 9 2.21 6.95 23.76
CA ILE A 9 3.23 7.42 22.82
C ILE A 9 3.62 6.31 21.82
N GLY A 10 3.71 6.68 20.53
CA GLY A 10 4.05 5.75 19.45
C GLY A 10 2.84 5.00 18.85
N CYS A 11 1.65 5.09 19.45
CA CYS A 11 0.43 4.55 18.84
C CYS A 11 0.15 5.18 17.46
N LYS A 12 0.45 6.48 17.32
CA LYS A 12 0.54 7.19 16.04
C LYS A 12 2.00 7.53 15.74
N ARG A 13 2.31 7.81 14.47
CA ARG A 13 3.62 8.34 14.08
C ARG A 13 3.87 9.68 14.78
N VAL A 14 5.02 9.79 15.43
CA VAL A 14 5.43 11.04 16.09
C VAL A 14 5.77 12.06 15.01
N LEU A 15 5.10 13.22 15.07
CA LEU A 15 5.43 14.38 14.24
C LEU A 15 6.51 15.19 14.94
N ILE A 16 7.46 15.69 14.16
CA ILE A 16 8.60 16.45 14.67
C ILE A 16 8.45 17.88 14.14
N SER A 17 8.45 18.84 15.06
CA SER A 17 8.42 20.27 14.74
C SER A 17 9.10 21.05 15.85
N ASN A 18 9.96 21.98 15.46
CA ASN A 18 10.55 22.93 16.39
C ASN A 18 9.62 24.13 16.63
N ASP A 19 8.67 24.36 15.74
CA ASP A 19 7.87 25.60 15.69
C ASP A 19 6.46 25.43 16.24
N TYR A 20 5.93 24.20 16.32
CA TYR A 20 4.55 23.95 16.71
C TYR A 20 4.21 24.51 18.10
N TYR A 21 4.91 24.09 19.15
CA TYR A 21 4.62 24.59 20.50
C TYR A 21 4.93 26.08 20.68
N PRO A 22 6.06 26.64 20.18
CA PRO A 22 6.30 28.08 20.22
C PRO A 22 5.21 28.91 19.51
N ALA A 23 4.66 28.41 18.40
CA ALA A 23 3.57 29.09 17.69
C ALA A 23 2.32 29.22 18.55
N LEU A 24 1.98 28.20 19.34
CA LEU A 24 0.80 28.19 20.20
C LEU A 24 0.90 29.14 21.40
N SER A 25 2.09 29.64 21.73
CA SER A 25 2.32 30.61 22.81
C SER A 25 2.20 32.08 22.37
N ARG A 26 2.05 32.34 21.07
CA ARG A 26 2.02 33.71 20.53
C ARG A 26 0.70 34.38 20.88
N SER A 27 0.72 35.69 21.12
CA SER A 27 -0.47 36.47 21.48
C SER A 27 -1.55 36.52 20.39
N ASN A 28 -1.21 36.16 19.15
CA ASN A 28 -2.11 36.15 18.01
C ASN A 28 -2.57 34.73 17.62
N VAL A 29 -2.41 33.74 18.51
CA VAL A 29 -2.81 32.36 18.27
C VAL A 29 -3.76 31.90 19.36
N GLU A 30 -4.87 31.31 18.95
CA GLU A 30 -5.86 30.70 19.83
C GLU A 30 -6.00 29.22 19.49
N VAL A 31 -6.11 28.37 20.51
CA VAL A 31 -6.37 26.93 20.35
C VAL A 31 -7.82 26.67 20.74
N VAL A 32 -8.65 26.39 19.75
CA VAL A 32 -10.06 26.04 19.92
C VAL A 32 -10.22 24.52 19.80
N THR A 33 -10.78 23.88 20.83
CA THR A 33 -10.96 22.41 20.87
C THR A 33 -12.42 21.97 20.71
N ASP A 34 -13.35 22.92 20.68
CA ASP A 34 -14.78 22.66 20.54
C ASP A 34 -15.12 22.08 19.16
N LYS A 35 -16.16 21.23 19.14
CA LYS A 35 -16.62 20.62 17.89
C LYS A 35 -17.10 21.69 16.91
N ILE A 36 -16.68 21.59 15.67
CA ILE A 36 -17.20 22.41 14.58
C ILE A 36 -18.64 21.99 14.28
N LEU A 37 -19.57 22.94 14.29
CA LEU A 37 -20.98 22.71 13.96
C LEU A 37 -21.25 22.97 12.47
N ARG A 38 -20.75 24.09 11.94
CA ARG A 38 -20.83 24.45 10.52
C ARG A 38 -19.80 25.50 10.14
N ILE A 39 -19.59 25.64 8.84
CA ILE A 39 -18.81 26.73 8.24
C ILE A 39 -19.80 27.73 7.62
N GLU A 40 -19.56 29.02 7.84
CA GLU A 40 -20.27 30.14 7.22
C GLU A 40 -19.32 30.91 6.29
N ALA A 41 -19.85 31.84 5.50
CA ALA A 41 -19.07 32.56 4.50
C ALA A 41 -17.89 33.36 5.08
N ASP A 42 -17.99 33.76 6.36
CA ASP A 42 -17.07 34.65 7.07
C ASP A 42 -16.51 34.02 8.36
N GLY A 43 -16.69 32.72 8.58
CA GLY A 43 -16.13 32.08 9.77
C GLY A 43 -16.59 30.64 10.06
N VAL A 44 -16.16 30.14 11.22
CA VAL A 44 -16.48 28.80 11.71
C VAL A 44 -17.34 28.92 12.97
N ILE A 45 -18.43 28.15 13.04
CA ILE A 45 -19.30 28.09 14.21
C ILE A 45 -19.01 26.81 14.98
N THR A 46 -18.68 26.95 16.27
CA THR A 46 -18.46 25.83 17.19
C THR A 46 -19.74 25.46 17.94
N ALA A 47 -19.74 24.28 18.56
CA ALA A 47 -20.92 23.69 19.21
C ALA A 47 -21.39 24.44 20.47
N ASP A 48 -20.53 25.26 21.07
CA ASP A 48 -20.85 26.20 22.15
C ASP A 48 -21.56 27.47 21.66
N GLY A 49 -21.75 27.62 20.35
CA GLY A 49 -22.43 28.74 19.71
C GLY A 49 -21.51 29.93 19.40
N ILE A 50 -20.20 29.81 19.64
CA ILE A 50 -19.23 30.86 19.31
C ILE A 50 -18.93 30.86 17.81
N LYS A 51 -18.80 32.06 17.25
CA LYS A 51 -18.32 32.28 15.89
C LYS A 51 -16.86 32.71 15.93
N HIS A 52 -16.03 32.02 15.16
CA HIS A 52 -14.63 32.37 14.92
C HIS A 52 -14.51 32.95 13.51
N PRO A 53 -14.41 34.30 13.37
CA PRO A 53 -14.25 34.93 12.06
C PRO A 53 -12.95 34.50 11.39
N ALA A 54 -12.99 34.25 10.08
CA ALA A 54 -11.81 33.87 9.32
C ALA A 54 -11.92 34.32 7.87
N ASP A 55 -10.88 34.99 7.37
CA ASP A 55 -10.75 35.34 5.95
C ASP A 55 -10.21 34.17 5.10
N CYS A 56 -9.54 33.21 5.75
CA CYS A 56 -8.94 32.05 5.10
C CYS A 56 -9.08 30.81 5.99
N LEU A 57 -9.46 29.68 5.38
CA LEU A 57 -9.59 28.39 6.05
C LEU A 57 -8.62 27.36 5.42
N ILE A 58 -7.76 26.78 6.24
CA ILE A 58 -6.77 25.77 5.82
C ILE A 58 -7.20 24.39 6.34
N PHE A 59 -7.43 23.44 5.43
CA PHE A 59 -7.85 22.07 5.77
C PHE A 59 -6.66 21.14 6.04
N GLY A 60 -6.40 20.86 7.31
CA GLY A 60 -5.40 19.87 7.76
C GLY A 60 -5.97 18.45 7.93
N THR A 61 -6.63 17.90 6.90
CA THR A 61 -7.49 16.69 7.00
C THR A 61 -6.76 15.34 6.96
N GLY A 62 -5.44 15.31 6.73
CA GLY A 62 -4.66 14.06 6.71
C GLY A 62 -4.81 13.25 5.42
N PHE A 63 -4.81 11.91 5.52
CA PHE A 63 -4.74 10.98 4.39
C PHE A 63 -5.69 9.77 4.55
N GLN A 64 -6.20 9.25 3.43
CA GLN A 64 -6.89 7.96 3.36
C GLN A 64 -5.90 6.89 2.89
N ALA A 65 -5.43 6.05 3.83
CA ALA A 65 -4.35 5.10 3.57
C ALA A 65 -4.82 3.66 3.27
N THR A 66 -6.09 3.34 3.55
CA THR A 66 -6.63 1.97 3.49
C THR A 66 -7.36 1.66 2.18
N ASP A 67 -7.48 2.64 1.27
CA ASP A 67 -8.15 2.50 -0.02
C ASP A 67 -7.28 3.11 -1.14
N PRO A 68 -6.19 2.42 -1.52
CA PRO A 68 -5.12 3.05 -2.31
C PRO A 68 -5.39 3.12 -3.82
N LEU A 69 -6.39 2.38 -4.32
CA LEU A 69 -6.62 2.20 -5.75
C LEU A 69 -8.10 2.36 -6.11
N PRO A 70 -8.43 2.99 -7.24
CA PRO A 70 -9.79 2.97 -7.78
C PRO A 70 -10.24 1.54 -8.08
N ARG A 71 -11.55 1.28 -7.95
CA ARG A 71 -12.17 0.05 -8.44
C ARG A 71 -11.91 -0.14 -9.94
N ASP A 72 -11.90 -1.40 -10.36
CA ASP A 72 -11.67 -1.85 -11.74
C ASP A 72 -10.28 -1.52 -12.32
N CYS A 73 -9.35 -1.01 -11.49
CA CYS A 73 -7.99 -0.66 -11.93
C CYS A 73 -7.12 -1.91 -12.13
N ILE A 74 -7.27 -2.92 -11.27
CA ILE A 74 -6.48 -4.16 -11.31
C ILE A 74 -7.44 -5.34 -11.26
N ILE A 75 -7.52 -6.06 -12.39
CA ILE A 75 -8.34 -7.26 -12.54
C ILE A 75 -7.44 -8.48 -12.60
N GLY A 76 -7.67 -9.43 -11.69
CA GLY A 76 -6.93 -10.68 -11.59
C GLY A 76 -7.54 -11.82 -12.41
N ARG A 77 -7.21 -13.04 -12.01
CA ARG A 77 -7.81 -14.26 -12.57
C ARG A 77 -9.32 -14.24 -12.39
N ASP A 78 -10.01 -14.89 -13.34
CA ASP A 78 -11.46 -15.04 -13.35
C ASP A 78 -12.25 -13.70 -13.35
N GLY A 79 -11.60 -12.60 -13.74
CA GLY A 79 -12.23 -11.28 -13.84
C GLY A 79 -12.46 -10.58 -12.49
N VAL A 80 -11.77 -11.01 -11.42
CA VAL A 80 -11.96 -10.46 -10.07
C VAL A 80 -11.17 -9.17 -9.86
N ASP A 81 -11.83 -8.11 -9.37
CA ASP A 81 -11.17 -6.86 -8.96
C ASP A 81 -10.36 -7.06 -7.66
N LEU A 82 -9.15 -6.50 -7.61
CA LEU A 82 -8.31 -6.44 -6.42
C LEU A 82 -9.05 -5.85 -5.22
N MET A 83 -9.89 -4.84 -5.45
CA MET A 83 -10.66 -4.21 -4.38
C MET A 83 -11.70 -5.16 -3.77
N ASP A 84 -12.24 -6.10 -4.55
CA ASP A 84 -13.15 -7.13 -4.04
C ASP A 84 -12.40 -8.22 -3.26
N THR A 85 -11.17 -8.53 -3.66
CA THR A 85 -10.27 -9.41 -2.88
C THR A 85 -9.93 -8.78 -1.53
N TRP A 86 -9.74 -7.47 -1.49
CA TRP A 86 -9.38 -6.72 -0.28
C TRP A 86 -10.57 -6.22 0.56
N ARG A 87 -11.79 -6.71 0.29
CA ARG A 87 -13.00 -6.30 1.04
C ARG A 87 -12.89 -6.51 2.56
N ASP A 88 -12.15 -7.55 2.98
CA ASP A 88 -11.95 -7.95 4.38
C ASP A 88 -10.58 -7.50 4.94
N GLY A 89 -10.03 -6.43 4.34
CA GLY A 89 -8.74 -5.83 4.65
C GLY A 89 -7.66 -6.24 3.65
N ALA A 90 -6.89 -5.25 3.18
CA ALA A 90 -5.82 -5.47 2.21
C ALA A 90 -4.72 -6.40 2.74
N HIS A 91 -4.25 -7.29 1.87
CA HIS A 91 -3.23 -8.29 2.20
C HIS A 91 -2.38 -8.64 0.97
N ALA A 92 -1.12 -9.00 1.21
CA ALA A 92 -0.18 -9.41 0.19
C ALA A 92 0.96 -10.23 0.82
N TYR A 93 1.51 -11.18 0.07
CA TYR A 93 2.70 -11.91 0.48
C TYR A 93 3.92 -10.98 0.42
N LYS A 94 4.56 -10.79 1.58
CA LYS A 94 5.68 -9.85 1.76
C LYS A 94 5.36 -8.41 1.34
N GLY A 95 4.08 -8.05 1.32
CA GLY A 95 3.61 -6.75 0.82
C GLY A 95 3.80 -6.54 -0.69
N THR A 96 4.15 -7.60 -1.44
CA THR A 96 4.58 -7.50 -2.84
C THR A 96 3.66 -8.26 -3.80
N THR A 97 3.25 -9.49 -3.49
CA THR A 97 2.48 -10.32 -4.43
C THR A 97 1.13 -10.70 -3.85
N VAL A 98 0.10 -10.78 -4.69
CA VAL A 98 -1.29 -11.07 -4.28
C VAL A 98 -1.76 -12.35 -4.98
N PRO A 99 -2.30 -13.35 -4.26
CA PRO A 99 -2.78 -14.59 -4.89
C PRO A 99 -3.90 -14.31 -5.89
N GLY A 100 -3.82 -14.89 -7.08
CA GLY A 100 -4.81 -14.68 -8.16
C GLY A 100 -4.49 -13.48 -9.05
N TYR A 101 -3.37 -12.79 -8.82
CA TYR A 101 -2.92 -11.66 -9.62
C TYR A 101 -1.52 -11.97 -10.19
N PRO A 102 -1.43 -12.88 -11.19
CA PRO A 102 -0.15 -13.32 -11.72
C PRO A 102 0.65 -12.14 -12.29
N ASN A 103 1.97 -12.16 -12.05
CA ASN A 103 2.91 -11.11 -12.47
C ASN A 103 2.63 -9.69 -11.91
N LEU A 104 1.69 -9.54 -10.97
CA LEU A 104 1.50 -8.29 -10.23
C LEU A 104 2.52 -8.19 -9.08
N PHE A 105 3.28 -7.11 -9.07
CA PHE A 105 4.21 -6.77 -7.98
C PHE A 105 3.90 -5.37 -7.45
N LEU A 106 3.49 -5.30 -6.19
CA LEU A 106 3.25 -4.07 -5.46
C LEU A 106 4.54 -3.57 -4.80
N ILE A 107 4.76 -2.26 -4.86
CA ILE A 107 5.77 -1.56 -4.05
C ILE A 107 5.02 -0.70 -3.04
N ILE A 108 5.42 -0.77 -1.78
CA ILE A 108 4.68 -0.20 -0.64
C ILE A 108 3.24 -0.75 -0.59
N GLY A 109 3.11 -2.07 -0.79
CA GLY A 109 1.83 -2.76 -0.65
C GLY A 109 1.41 -2.94 0.81
N PRO A 110 0.36 -3.75 1.07
CA PRO A 110 -0.13 -4.00 2.41
C PRO A 110 0.96 -4.45 3.38
N ASN A 111 0.91 -3.95 4.61
CA ASN A 111 1.81 -4.31 5.71
C ASN A 111 3.31 -4.05 5.47
N THR A 112 3.66 -3.06 4.65
CA THR A 112 5.06 -2.57 4.51
C THR A 112 5.27 -1.18 5.12
N GLY A 113 4.21 -0.54 5.60
CA GLY A 113 4.25 0.77 6.22
C GLY A 113 5.11 0.80 7.48
N LEU A 114 5.67 1.96 7.81
CA LEU A 114 6.56 2.15 8.94
C LEU A 114 6.13 3.32 9.81
N GLY A 115 6.06 3.10 11.13
CA GLY A 115 5.70 4.14 12.09
C GLY A 115 6.81 5.16 12.39
N HIS A 116 8.09 4.85 12.11
CA HIS A 116 9.23 5.66 12.57
C HIS A 116 10.53 5.53 11.74
N ASN A 117 10.56 4.69 10.70
CA ASN A 117 11.76 4.47 9.87
C ASN A 117 11.57 5.00 8.44
N SER A 118 12.66 5.04 7.66
CA SER A 118 12.63 5.41 6.25
C SER A 118 11.95 4.35 5.39
N MET A 119 10.97 4.77 4.59
CA MET A 119 10.28 3.90 3.63
C MET A 119 11.21 3.40 2.52
N ILE A 120 12.27 4.15 2.19
CA ILE A 120 13.24 3.81 1.15
C ILE A 120 13.83 2.41 1.41
N LEU A 121 14.10 2.07 2.66
CA LEU A 121 14.63 0.75 3.02
C LEU A 121 13.66 -0.40 2.70
N MET A 122 12.36 -0.14 2.76
CA MET A 122 11.33 -1.13 2.38
C MET A 122 11.24 -1.23 0.87
N ILE A 123 11.26 -0.08 0.17
CA ILE A 123 11.24 0.00 -1.30
C ILE A 123 12.42 -0.76 -1.88
N GLU A 124 13.65 -0.46 -1.46
CA GLU A 124 14.87 -1.14 -1.94
C GLU A 124 14.82 -2.65 -1.70
N ALA A 125 14.30 -3.06 -0.53
CA ALA A 125 14.14 -4.45 -0.17
C ALA A 125 13.10 -5.17 -1.07
N GLN A 126 12.00 -4.51 -1.45
CA GLN A 126 11.03 -5.05 -2.40
C GLN A 126 11.59 -5.07 -3.83
N VAL A 127 12.26 -4.00 -4.27
CA VAL A 127 12.91 -3.94 -5.59
C VAL A 127 13.92 -5.07 -5.74
N THR A 128 14.73 -5.34 -4.72
CA THR A 128 15.68 -6.48 -4.73
C THR A 128 14.94 -7.81 -4.94
N TYR A 129 13.83 -8.03 -4.23
CA TYR A 129 13.01 -9.23 -4.36
C TYR A 129 12.39 -9.38 -5.76
N ILE A 130 11.85 -8.29 -6.30
CA ILE A 130 11.22 -8.26 -7.62
C ILE A 130 12.25 -8.51 -8.72
N LEU A 131 13.42 -7.87 -8.65
CA LEU A 131 14.49 -8.09 -9.62
C LEU A 131 14.99 -9.55 -9.62
N ASP A 132 15.08 -10.18 -8.45
CA ASP A 132 15.39 -11.62 -8.35
C ASP A 132 14.29 -12.48 -8.98
N ALA A 133 13.01 -12.15 -8.78
CA ALA A 133 11.89 -12.83 -9.42
C ALA A 133 12.00 -12.77 -10.96
N LEU A 134 12.19 -11.57 -11.51
CA LEU A 134 12.30 -11.34 -12.96
C LEU A 134 13.49 -12.08 -13.57
N ARG A 135 14.64 -12.07 -12.90
CA ARG A 135 15.83 -12.84 -13.35
C ARG A 135 15.55 -14.35 -13.35
N GLN A 136 14.90 -14.87 -12.32
CA GLN A 136 14.52 -16.28 -12.28
C GLN A 136 13.50 -16.62 -13.37
N MET A 137 12.51 -15.76 -13.61
CA MET A 137 11.54 -15.97 -14.68
C MET A 137 12.22 -16.04 -16.05
N GLN A 138 13.12 -15.11 -16.33
CA GLN A 138 13.91 -15.11 -17.56
C GLN A 138 14.79 -16.37 -17.68
N ARG A 139 15.52 -16.72 -16.62
CA ARG A 139 16.43 -17.87 -16.61
C ARG A 139 15.72 -19.20 -16.82
N HIS A 140 14.54 -19.36 -16.23
CA HIS A 140 13.77 -20.62 -16.25
C HIS A 140 12.66 -20.63 -17.31
N ARG A 141 12.59 -19.60 -18.17
CA ARG A 141 11.53 -19.42 -19.17
C ARG A 141 10.13 -19.51 -18.55
N ILE A 142 9.92 -18.88 -17.40
CA ILE A 142 8.62 -18.80 -16.73
C ILE A 142 7.85 -17.62 -17.30
N ALA A 143 6.61 -17.86 -17.73
CA ALA A 143 5.68 -16.86 -18.23
C ALA A 143 4.92 -16.16 -17.10
N THR A 144 4.49 -16.92 -16.09
CA THR A 144 3.67 -16.41 -14.98
C THR A 144 4.25 -16.85 -13.64
N VAL A 145 4.19 -15.96 -12.66
CA VAL A 145 4.36 -16.31 -11.24
C VAL A 145 3.15 -15.80 -10.47
N ASP A 146 2.52 -16.68 -9.71
CA ASP A 146 1.35 -16.37 -8.87
C ASP A 146 1.58 -16.96 -7.49
N VAL A 147 1.46 -16.15 -6.44
CA VAL A 147 1.77 -16.64 -5.08
C VAL A 147 0.70 -17.64 -4.66
N LYS A 148 1.12 -18.77 -4.09
CA LYS A 148 0.17 -19.80 -3.63
C LYS A 148 -0.70 -19.23 -2.50
N PRO A 149 -2.04 -19.33 -2.55
CA PRO A 149 -2.93 -18.79 -1.53
C PRO A 149 -2.57 -19.23 -0.10
N MET A 150 -2.24 -20.51 0.09
CA MET A 150 -1.86 -21.03 1.41
C MET A 150 -0.58 -20.40 1.97
N VAL A 151 0.37 -20.03 1.12
CA VAL A 151 1.64 -19.42 1.53
C VAL A 151 1.39 -17.98 1.99
N GLU A 152 0.62 -17.22 1.20
CA GLU A 152 0.25 -15.85 1.56
C GLU A 152 -0.59 -15.82 2.84
N GLN A 153 -1.60 -16.68 2.96
CA GLN A 153 -2.45 -16.73 4.14
C GLN A 153 -1.67 -17.10 5.41
N ALA A 154 -0.73 -18.05 5.32
CA ALA A 154 0.12 -18.41 6.45
C ALA A 154 1.01 -17.23 6.88
N TYR A 155 1.58 -16.52 5.92
CA TYR A 155 2.35 -15.30 6.16
C TYR A 155 1.49 -14.20 6.81
N ASN A 156 0.29 -13.95 6.28
CA ASN A 156 -0.61 -12.93 6.79
C ASN A 156 -1.06 -13.24 8.22
N ARG A 157 -1.44 -14.49 8.53
CA ARG A 157 -1.79 -14.91 9.91
C ARG A 157 -0.66 -14.60 10.90
N GLN A 158 0.56 -15.01 10.57
CA GLN A 158 1.73 -14.74 11.40
C GLN A 158 1.95 -13.23 11.61
N LEU A 159 1.77 -12.44 10.56
CA LEU A 159 1.93 -11.00 10.62
C LEU A 159 0.86 -10.34 11.49
N GLN A 160 -0.40 -10.73 11.34
CA GLN A 160 -1.49 -10.23 12.17
C GLN A 160 -1.31 -10.60 13.64
N ASP A 161 -0.81 -11.81 13.95
CA ASP A 161 -0.51 -12.21 15.33
C ASP A 161 0.61 -11.37 15.96
N GLN A 162 1.60 -10.94 15.18
CA GLN A 162 2.61 -10.00 15.64
C GLN A 162 2.01 -8.61 15.89
N LEU A 163 1.21 -8.11 14.95
CA LEU A 163 0.60 -6.77 15.01
C LEU A 163 -0.33 -6.60 16.22
N LYS A 164 -1.07 -7.64 16.62
CA LYS A 164 -1.97 -7.63 17.79
C LYS A 164 -1.28 -7.15 19.08
N ARG A 165 0.03 -7.39 19.22
CA ARG A 165 0.81 -7.04 20.42
C ARG A 165 1.51 -5.69 20.33
N THR A 166 1.43 -5.02 19.18
CA THR A 166 2.13 -3.76 18.94
C THR A 166 1.35 -2.58 19.49
N ILE A 167 2.06 -1.50 19.82
CA ILE A 167 1.45 -0.26 20.29
C ILE A 167 0.48 0.37 19.27
N TRP A 168 0.65 0.05 17.99
CA TRP A 168 -0.25 0.50 16.93
C TRP A 168 -1.64 -0.10 17.01
N ASN A 169 -1.80 -1.23 17.73
CA ASN A 169 -3.08 -1.89 17.94
C ASN A 169 -3.56 -1.76 19.40
N THR A 170 -2.65 -1.66 20.37
CA THR A 170 -3.00 -1.63 21.80
C THR A 170 -2.89 -0.26 22.46
N GLY A 171 -2.31 0.74 21.79
CA GLY A 171 -2.00 2.04 22.38
C GLY A 171 -3.18 2.99 22.59
N GLY A 172 -4.41 2.54 22.33
CA GLY A 172 -5.64 3.28 22.63
C GLY A 172 -5.95 4.46 21.71
N CYS A 173 -5.22 4.64 20.62
CA CYS A 173 -5.47 5.71 19.66
C CYS A 173 -6.37 5.28 18.51
N GLN A 174 -7.18 6.21 17.99
CA GLN A 174 -7.78 6.07 16.67
C GLN A 174 -6.75 6.40 15.60
N SER A 175 -6.33 5.41 14.82
CA SER A 175 -5.32 5.56 13.76
C SER A 175 -5.84 5.06 12.42
N TRP A 176 -5.37 5.69 11.35
CA TRP A 176 -5.60 5.25 9.96
C TRP A 176 -4.90 3.93 9.63
N TYR A 177 -4.10 3.38 10.55
CA TYR A 177 -3.43 2.09 10.35
C TYR A 177 -4.38 0.90 10.32
N LEU A 178 -5.53 1.03 10.98
CA LEU A 178 -6.51 -0.02 11.13
C LEU A 178 -7.60 0.13 10.06
N ASP A 179 -7.91 -0.96 9.38
CA ASP A 179 -9.06 -1.02 8.50
C ASP A 179 -10.34 -0.78 9.33
N PRO A 180 -11.16 0.22 9.01
CA PRO A 180 -12.31 0.59 9.83
C PRO A 180 -13.42 -0.46 9.85
N ARG A 181 -13.47 -1.36 8.86
CA ARG A 181 -14.50 -2.41 8.75
C ARG A 181 -14.12 -3.63 9.58
N THR A 182 -12.82 -3.98 9.59
CA THR A 182 -12.34 -5.24 10.19
C THR A 182 -11.50 -5.07 11.45
N GLY A 183 -11.02 -3.85 11.72
CA GLY A 183 -10.07 -3.56 12.80
C GLY A 183 -8.66 -4.13 12.58
N LYS A 184 -8.41 -4.79 11.44
CA LYS A 184 -7.09 -5.35 11.12
C LYS A 184 -6.11 -4.23 10.79
N ASN A 185 -4.86 -4.41 11.20
CA ASN A 185 -3.79 -3.53 10.74
C ASN A 185 -3.28 -4.04 9.39
N THR A 186 -3.69 -3.37 8.32
CA THR A 186 -3.33 -3.71 6.93
C THR A 186 -2.19 -2.86 6.39
N THR A 187 -1.71 -1.90 7.18
CA THR A 187 -0.79 -0.84 6.74
C THR A 187 0.64 -1.11 7.19
N LEU A 188 0.85 -1.47 8.46
CA LEU A 188 2.18 -1.47 9.06
C LEU A 188 2.87 -2.84 9.04
N TRP A 189 4.19 -2.77 8.94
CA TRP A 189 5.11 -3.88 9.18
C TRP A 189 5.47 -3.95 10.68
N PRO A 190 5.27 -5.08 11.37
CA PRO A 190 5.44 -5.18 12.82
C PRO A 190 6.88 -5.25 13.33
N ALA A 191 7.89 -5.36 12.44
CA ALA A 191 9.26 -5.65 12.82
C ALA A 191 10.27 -4.62 12.27
N SER A 192 11.56 -4.88 12.43
CA SER A 192 12.61 -4.00 11.91
C SER A 192 12.72 -4.05 10.38
N THR A 193 13.25 -2.98 9.80
CA THR A 193 13.58 -2.91 8.36
C THR A 193 14.62 -3.96 7.95
N TRP A 194 15.56 -4.28 8.84
CA TRP A 194 16.50 -5.39 8.66
C TRP A 194 15.80 -6.75 8.54
N ARG A 195 14.78 -6.99 9.37
CA ARG A 195 13.97 -8.21 9.28
C ARG A 195 13.23 -8.26 7.95
N PHE A 196 12.68 -7.12 7.49
CA PHE A 196 12.03 -7.03 6.19
C PHE A 196 12.99 -7.35 5.05
N LYS A 197 14.15 -6.67 5.00
CA LYS A 197 15.23 -6.95 4.03
C LYS A 197 15.65 -8.42 4.02
N ARG A 198 15.69 -9.08 5.18
CA ARG A 198 16.01 -10.51 5.27
C ARG A 198 14.92 -11.39 4.66
N VAL A 199 13.63 -11.12 4.92
CA VAL A 199 12.53 -11.95 4.37
C VAL A 199 12.32 -11.72 2.87
N THR A 200 12.69 -10.55 2.35
CA THR A 200 12.64 -10.22 0.92
C THR A 200 13.98 -10.40 0.20
N ARG A 201 15.01 -10.96 0.85
CA ARG A 201 16.36 -11.07 0.24
C ARG A 201 16.42 -11.90 -1.04
N GLN A 202 15.49 -12.84 -1.21
CA GLN A 202 15.46 -13.79 -2.31
C GLN A 202 14.01 -14.17 -2.63
N PHE A 203 13.71 -14.22 -3.93
CA PHE A 203 12.49 -14.79 -4.48
C PHE A 203 12.57 -16.32 -4.48
N ALA A 204 11.63 -16.96 -3.79
CA ALA A 204 11.61 -18.41 -3.64
C ALA A 204 10.53 -19.01 -4.54
N LEU A 205 10.91 -19.53 -5.71
CA LEU A 205 9.98 -20.13 -6.68
C LEU A 205 9.01 -21.16 -6.09
N LYS A 206 9.44 -21.91 -5.07
CA LYS A 206 8.59 -22.90 -4.38
C LYS A 206 7.31 -22.30 -3.76
N ASP A 207 7.32 -21.00 -3.45
CA ASP A 207 6.18 -20.28 -2.86
C ASP A 207 5.13 -19.93 -3.93
N TYR A 208 5.44 -20.10 -5.21
CA TYR A 208 4.66 -19.66 -6.35
C TYR A 208 4.17 -20.83 -7.20
N ALA A 209 2.99 -20.69 -7.79
CA ALA A 209 2.58 -21.43 -8.97
C ALA A 209 3.20 -20.74 -10.20
N VAL A 210 3.68 -21.53 -11.15
CA VAL A 210 4.41 -21.02 -12.33
C VAL A 210 3.93 -21.70 -13.60
N ASP A 211 3.69 -20.92 -14.64
CA ASP A 211 3.47 -21.43 -16.00
C ASP A 211 4.70 -21.11 -16.86
N LEU A 212 5.14 -22.05 -17.70
CA LEU A 212 6.31 -21.86 -18.58
C LEU A 212 5.89 -21.17 -19.88
N LEU A 213 6.82 -20.39 -20.45
CA LEU A 213 6.68 -19.88 -21.81
C LEU A 213 6.55 -21.06 -22.79
N PRO A 214 5.70 -20.95 -23.82
CA PRO A 214 5.63 -21.95 -24.87
C PRO A 214 7.03 -22.20 -25.46
N LEU A 215 7.34 -23.47 -25.74
CA LEU A 215 8.46 -23.78 -26.63
C LEU A 215 8.09 -23.20 -27.99
N THR A 216 8.89 -22.27 -28.49
CA THR A 216 8.71 -21.67 -29.82
C THR A 216 8.62 -22.80 -30.84
N ALA A 217 7.51 -22.91 -31.57
CA ALA A 217 7.43 -23.78 -32.74
C ALA A 217 8.47 -23.31 -33.77
N PRO A 218 9.11 -24.23 -34.53
CA PRO A 218 10.08 -23.84 -35.56
C PRO A 218 9.44 -22.84 -36.54
N PRO A 219 10.22 -21.87 -37.06
CA PRO A 219 9.68 -20.86 -37.96
C PRO A 219 9.03 -21.55 -39.16
N ARG A 220 7.76 -21.20 -39.41
CA ARG A 220 7.01 -21.69 -40.56
C ARG A 220 7.77 -21.29 -41.83
N PRO A 221 8.03 -22.20 -42.78
CA PRO A 221 8.80 -21.87 -43.98
C PRO A 221 8.13 -20.72 -44.71
N ALA A 222 8.93 -19.70 -45.05
CA ALA A 222 8.47 -18.53 -45.78
C ALA A 222 7.85 -18.97 -47.11
N THR A 223 6.59 -18.60 -47.33
CA THR A 223 5.92 -18.76 -48.61
C THR A 223 6.68 -17.96 -49.66
N ALA A 224 7.10 -18.63 -50.74
CA ALA A 224 7.79 -18.02 -51.86
C ALA A 224 6.94 -16.88 -52.47
N PRO A 225 7.55 -15.75 -52.86
CA PRO A 225 6.81 -14.64 -53.44
C PRO A 225 6.21 -15.05 -54.79
N HIS A 226 4.92 -14.74 -54.96
CA HIS A 226 4.23 -14.83 -56.24
C HIS A 226 4.89 -13.90 -57.27
N SER A 227 5.36 -14.47 -58.39
CA SER A 227 5.77 -13.69 -59.56
C SER A 227 4.53 -13.05 -60.19
N THR A 228 4.42 -11.74 -60.14
CA THR A 228 3.46 -10.99 -60.98
C THR A 228 4.13 -10.68 -62.31
N ALA A 229 3.54 -11.18 -63.40
CA ALA A 229 3.92 -10.85 -64.76
C ALA A 229 3.45 -9.42 -65.07
N GLU A 230 4.36 -8.55 -65.49
CA GLU A 230 4.05 -7.23 -66.04
C GLU A 230 3.38 -7.39 -67.42
N GLY A 231 2.12 -6.97 -67.51
CA GLY A 231 1.45 -6.70 -68.78
C GLY A 231 1.69 -5.26 -69.21
N SER A 232 2.41 -5.10 -70.32
CA SER A 232 2.62 -3.82 -71.02
C SER A 232 1.32 -3.33 -71.66
N LEU A 233 0.98 -2.06 -71.45
CA LEU A 233 -0.07 -1.35 -72.18
C LEU A 233 0.53 -0.60 -73.38
N SER A 234 -0.01 -0.88 -74.55
CA SER A 234 -0.13 0.05 -75.69
C SER A 234 -1.57 0.01 -76.16
#